data_AF-A0A525I5Y4-F1
#
_entry.id   AF-A0A525I5Y4-F1
#
_cell.length_a   1.000
_cell.length_b   1.000
_cell.length_c   1.000
_cell.angle_alpha   90.00
_cell.angle_beta   90.00
_cell.angle_gamma   90.00
#
_symmetry.space_group_name_H-M   'P 1'
#
loop_
_entity.id
_entity.type
_entity.pdbx_description
1 polymer ?
#
loop_
_entity_poly.entity_id
_entity_poly.type
_entity_poly.pdbx_seq_one_letter_code
_entity_poly.pdbx_strand_id
1 'polypeptide(L)'
;MENPAVTNAKWWADFWETIENWAFFGVVLTLAVEFVAVQLLKSPRRVIDDARQLEIAELNNSAERLRGDNLALQTVLLPRHAGIIGIDQAAPADKWFAGTENFAGTEISLQVVADAEAQNLANEIAFALRARGWKTRFIDEKTTNFLSARIMDGVQVSYPIGKTWTPDTQNEPWFIWAKAANSLATALTRANLAPGGREISAYGLRNEQQSVGTYGLSPYFDPPLEGVYLQVGARPVAETIEWIKRGRPDSLGNIPGLLSKPPP
;
A
#
# COMPACT_ATOMS: atom_id res chain seq x y z
N MET A 1 62.22 52.68 -75.23
CA MET A 1 62.02 51.34 -74.62
C MET A 1 60.65 51.35 -73.98
N GLU A 2 59.62 51.09 -74.78
CA GLU A 2 58.25 50.85 -74.29
C GLU A 2 58.15 49.39 -73.87
N ASN A 3 57.61 49.14 -72.68
CA ASN A 3 57.49 47.79 -72.11
C ASN A 3 56.11 47.24 -72.52
N PRO A 4 55.99 46.32 -73.49
CA PRO A 4 54.70 45.91 -74.09
C PRO A 4 53.85 45.00 -73.19
N ALA A 5 54.11 44.97 -71.89
CA ALA A 5 53.53 43.98 -70.97
C ALA A 5 52.15 44.34 -70.39
N VAL A 6 51.61 45.54 -70.61
CA VAL A 6 50.41 46.03 -69.88
C VAL A 6 49.12 46.06 -70.72
N THR A 7 49.19 45.87 -72.04
CA THR A 7 48.02 45.98 -72.94
C THR A 7 47.64 44.67 -73.65
N ASN A 8 48.09 43.53 -73.15
CA ASN A 8 47.65 42.24 -73.67
C ASN A 8 46.31 41.86 -73.02
N ALA A 9 45.21 41.91 -73.78
CA ALA A 9 43.87 41.53 -73.31
C ALA A 9 43.83 40.12 -72.70
N LYS A 10 44.71 39.21 -73.16
CA LYS A 10 44.87 37.88 -72.59
C LYS A 10 45.36 37.91 -71.13
N TRP A 11 46.31 38.79 -70.81
CA TRP A 11 46.83 38.91 -69.45
C TRP A 11 45.75 39.41 -68.47
N TRP A 12 44.93 40.37 -68.88
CA TRP A 12 43.82 40.85 -68.06
C TRP A 12 42.72 39.80 -67.87
N ALA A 13 42.42 38.99 -68.89
CA ALA A 13 41.49 37.87 -68.75
C ALA A 13 42.01 36.83 -67.75
N ASP A 14 43.27 36.39 -67.90
CA ASP A 14 43.92 35.43 -67.00
C ASP A 14 43.99 35.98 -65.55
N PHE A 15 44.23 37.29 -65.39
CA PHE A 15 44.24 37.97 -64.10
C PHE A 15 42.88 37.97 -63.42
N TRP A 16 41.80 38.33 -64.13
CA TRP A 16 40.45 38.34 -63.58
C TRP A 16 39.93 36.93 -63.28
N GLU A 17 40.25 35.93 -64.12
CA GLU A 17 39.95 34.52 -63.87
C GLU A 17 40.68 34.00 -62.62
N THR A 18 41.93 34.41 -62.42
CA THR A 18 42.68 34.09 -61.21
C THR A 18 42.03 34.72 -59.97
N ILE A 19 41.68 36.01 -60.02
CA ILE A 19 41.00 36.68 -58.90
C ILE A 19 39.64 36.04 -58.60
N GLU A 20 38.86 35.70 -59.61
CA GLU A 20 37.55 35.07 -59.45
C GLU A 20 37.66 33.70 -58.78
N ASN A 21 38.62 32.87 -59.21
CA ASN A 21 38.91 31.60 -58.56
C ASN A 21 39.34 31.79 -57.09
N TRP A 22 40.22 32.75 -56.79
CA TRP A 22 40.65 33.04 -55.41
C TRP A 22 39.52 33.59 -54.53
N ALA A 23 38.64 34.43 -55.07
CA ALA A 23 37.46 34.93 -54.36
C ALA A 23 36.49 33.79 -54.05
N PHE A 24 36.26 32.88 -55.00
CA PHE A 24 35.47 31.68 -54.78
C PHE A 24 36.08 30.78 -53.69
N PHE A 25 37.40 30.55 -53.73
CA PHE A 25 38.11 29.82 -52.67
C PHE A 25 37.98 30.49 -51.29
N GLY A 26 38.04 31.82 -51.21
CA GLY A 26 37.84 32.56 -49.96
C GLY A 26 36.45 32.36 -49.35
N VAL A 27 35.40 32.36 -50.17
CA VAL A 27 34.02 32.11 -49.72
C VAL A 27 33.83 30.65 -49.27
N VAL A 28 34.37 29.69 -50.03
CA VAL A 28 34.30 28.27 -49.65
C VAL A 28 35.06 28.01 -48.34
N LEU A 29 36.22 28.62 -48.15
CA LEU A 29 37.03 28.47 -46.94
C LEU A 29 36.32 29.05 -45.71
N THR A 30 35.71 30.24 -45.83
CA THR A 30 34.97 30.86 -44.72
C THR A 30 33.75 30.03 -44.31
N LEU A 31 32.98 29.52 -45.28
CA LEU A 31 31.86 28.59 -45.00
C LEU A 31 32.33 27.27 -44.37
N ALA A 32 33.48 26.74 -44.81
CA ALA A 32 34.03 25.51 -44.22
C ALA A 32 34.44 25.73 -42.75
N VAL A 33 35.04 26.88 -42.42
CA VAL A 33 35.40 27.24 -41.04
C VAL A 33 34.13 27.40 -40.19
N GLU A 34 33.10 28.09 -40.69
CA GLU A 34 31.81 28.21 -40.00
C GLU A 34 31.15 26.85 -39.76
N PHE A 35 31.16 25.96 -40.76
CA PHE A 35 30.60 24.63 -40.64
C PHE A 35 31.32 23.80 -39.57
N VAL A 36 32.66 23.82 -39.54
CA VAL A 36 33.45 23.12 -38.51
C VAL A 36 33.18 23.70 -37.13
N ALA A 37 33.11 25.02 -36.99
CA ALA A 37 32.77 25.67 -35.71
C ALA A 37 31.38 25.27 -35.21
N VAL A 38 30.38 25.22 -36.12
CA VAL A 38 29.02 24.76 -35.80
C VAL A 38 28.98 23.29 -35.39
N GLN A 39 29.75 22.42 -36.05
CA GLN A 39 29.81 20.99 -35.69
C GLN A 39 30.47 20.77 -34.32
N LEU A 40 31.54 21.50 -34.01
CA LEU A 40 32.20 21.43 -32.71
C LEU A 40 31.29 21.93 -31.57
N LEU A 41 30.46 22.96 -31.81
CA LEU A 41 29.51 23.48 -30.82
C LEU A 41 28.27 22.60 -30.61
N LYS A 42 27.93 21.73 -31.57
CA LYS A 42 26.81 20.78 -31.43
C LYS A 42 27.09 19.65 -30.45
N SER A 43 28.35 19.23 -30.32
CA SER A 43 28.72 18.10 -29.45
C SER A 43 28.53 18.38 -27.94
N PRO A 44 29.01 19.51 -27.38
CA PRO A 44 28.78 19.84 -25.97
C PRO A 44 27.31 20.07 -25.62
N ARG A 45 26.52 20.62 -26.57
CA ARG A 45 25.08 20.86 -26.37
C ARG A 45 24.32 19.56 -26.17
N ARG A 46 24.61 18.52 -26.95
CA ARG A 46 23.97 17.20 -26.79
C ARG A 46 24.22 16.60 -25.41
N VAL A 47 25.46 16.66 -24.91
CA VAL A 47 25.79 16.13 -23.58
C VAL A 47 25.06 16.88 -22.47
N ILE A 48 24.93 18.21 -22.58
CA ILE A 48 24.18 19.03 -21.62
C ILE A 48 22.69 18.76 -21.71
N ASP A 49 22.15 18.61 -22.92
CA ASP A 49 20.73 18.33 -23.12
C ASP A 49 20.36 16.93 -22.63
N ASP A 50 21.21 15.92 -22.87
CA ASP A 50 21.03 14.55 -22.37
C ASP A 50 21.09 14.52 -20.83
N ALA A 51 22.04 15.24 -20.22
CA ALA A 51 22.13 15.36 -18.76
C ALA A 51 20.89 16.05 -18.15
N ARG A 52 20.40 17.12 -18.79
CA ARG A 52 19.15 17.79 -18.37
C ARG A 52 17.93 16.90 -18.52
N GLN A 53 17.83 16.14 -19.60
CA GLN A 53 16.73 15.20 -19.80
C GLN A 53 16.75 14.10 -18.73
N LEU A 54 17.93 13.61 -18.35
CA LEU A 54 18.08 12.62 -17.28
C LEU A 54 17.67 13.21 -15.92
N GLU A 55 18.11 14.43 -15.60
CA GLU A 55 17.70 15.14 -14.39
C GLU A 55 16.18 15.38 -14.35
N ILE A 56 15.57 15.82 -15.47
CA ILE A 56 14.12 15.99 -15.57
C ILE A 56 13.39 14.66 -15.39
N ALA A 57 13.91 13.57 -15.96
CA ALA A 57 13.33 12.24 -15.80
C ALA A 57 13.40 11.76 -14.35
N GLU A 58 14.53 11.97 -13.66
CA GLU A 58 14.70 11.64 -12.24
C GLU A 58 13.79 12.47 -11.34
N LEU A 59 13.66 13.78 -11.62
CA LEU A 59 12.78 14.68 -10.88
C LEU A 59 11.30 14.31 -11.09
N ASN A 60 10.90 13.96 -12.32
CA ASN A 60 9.54 13.50 -12.61
C ASN A 60 9.22 12.18 -11.92
N ASN A 61 10.13 11.21 -11.95
CA ASN A 61 9.96 9.94 -11.24
C ASN A 61 9.83 10.17 -9.73
N SER A 62 10.67 11.04 -9.17
CA SER A 62 10.60 11.42 -7.76
C SER A 62 9.28 12.13 -7.40
N ALA A 63 8.81 13.03 -8.26
CA ALA A 63 7.53 13.72 -8.07
C ALA A 63 6.34 12.76 -8.13
N GLU A 64 6.34 11.79 -9.05
CA GLU A 64 5.31 10.76 -9.13
C GLU A 64 5.30 9.86 -7.90
N ARG A 65 6.46 9.44 -7.39
CA ARG A 65 6.58 8.69 -6.13
C ARG A 65 6.00 9.47 -4.96
N LEU A 66 6.40 10.73 -4.79
CA LEU A 66 5.90 11.58 -3.70
C LEU A 66 4.39 11.81 -3.79
N ARG A 67 3.83 11.96 -4.99
CA ARG A 67 2.37 12.04 -5.18
C ARG A 67 1.69 10.74 -4.79
N GLY A 68 2.24 9.60 -5.19
CA GLY A 68 1.75 8.27 -4.82
C GLY A 68 1.72 8.08 -3.30
N ASP A 69 2.83 8.43 -2.62
CA ASP A 69 2.94 8.34 -1.16
C ASP A 69 1.92 9.26 -0.46
N ASN A 70 1.73 10.49 -0.97
CA ASN A 70 0.80 11.44 -0.37
C ASN A 70 -0.66 10.97 -0.51
N LEU A 71 -1.03 10.42 -1.68
CA LEU A 71 -2.36 9.81 -1.89
C LEU A 71 -2.55 8.58 -1.01
N ALA A 72 -1.51 7.75 -0.84
CA ALA A 72 -1.56 6.60 0.04
C ALA A 72 -1.77 7.04 1.49
N LEU A 73 -1.03 8.05 1.96
CA LEU A 73 -1.21 8.63 3.29
C LEU A 73 -2.62 9.22 3.49
N GLN A 74 -3.15 9.93 2.50
CA GLN A 74 -4.53 10.42 2.56
C GLN A 74 -5.54 9.27 2.66
N THR A 75 -5.29 8.17 1.95
CA THR A 75 -6.13 6.97 2.03
C THR A 75 -6.08 6.34 3.43
N VAL A 76 -4.92 6.35 4.10
CA VAL A 76 -4.78 5.89 5.50
C VAL A 76 -5.58 6.75 6.47
N LEU A 77 -5.91 7.99 6.12
CA LEU A 77 -6.74 8.86 6.96
C LEU A 77 -8.25 8.63 6.78
N LEU A 78 -8.69 8.02 5.69
CA LEU A 78 -10.12 7.74 5.46
C LEU A 78 -10.68 6.77 6.51
N PRO A 79 -11.91 6.96 7.02
CA PRO A 79 -12.53 6.04 8.00
C PRO A 79 -12.53 4.57 7.51
N ARG A 80 -12.26 3.61 8.42
CA ARG A 80 -12.37 2.18 8.09
C ARG A 80 -13.85 1.83 8.08
N HIS A 81 -14.25 1.04 7.10
CA HIS A 81 -15.63 0.58 6.95
C HIS A 81 -15.65 -0.92 6.72
N ALA A 82 -16.63 -1.62 7.29
CA ALA A 82 -16.93 -3.01 7.00
C ALA A 82 -17.83 -3.17 5.75
N GLY A 83 -18.02 -2.09 4.98
CA GLY A 83 -18.63 -2.13 3.64
C GLY A 83 -20.13 -2.40 3.66
N ILE A 84 -20.83 -1.97 4.72
CA ILE A 84 -22.28 -2.13 4.82
C ILE A 84 -23.02 -1.17 3.90
N ILE A 85 -22.42 -0.01 3.62
CA ILE A 85 -22.99 0.98 2.72
C ILE A 85 -22.35 0.77 1.35
N GLY A 86 -23.12 0.22 0.42
CA GLY A 86 -22.78 0.27 -1.00
C GLY A 86 -23.34 1.56 -1.59
N ILE A 87 -22.48 2.53 -1.88
CA ILE A 87 -22.88 3.70 -2.68
C ILE A 87 -22.89 3.23 -4.14
N ASP A 88 -24.08 3.20 -4.75
CA ASP A 88 -24.33 2.81 -6.14
C ASP A 88 -24.03 1.34 -6.52
N GLN A 89 -23.70 0.49 -5.55
CA GLN A 89 -23.43 -0.95 -5.76
C GLN A 89 -23.97 -1.79 -4.61
N ALA A 90 -24.10 -3.10 -4.80
CA ALA A 90 -24.42 -4.02 -3.71
C ALA A 90 -23.38 -3.90 -2.59
N ALA A 91 -23.83 -3.92 -1.33
CA ALA A 91 -22.97 -3.76 -0.17
C ALA A 91 -21.82 -4.80 -0.19
N PRO A 92 -20.54 -4.38 -0.23
CA PRO A 92 -19.40 -5.29 -0.23
C PRO A 92 -19.41 -6.28 0.94
N ALA A 93 -20.04 -5.92 2.07
CA ALA A 93 -20.26 -6.80 3.21
C ALA A 93 -20.85 -8.16 2.81
N ASP A 94 -21.70 -8.22 1.77
CA ASP A 94 -22.29 -9.46 1.28
C ASP A 94 -21.27 -10.46 0.75
N LYS A 95 -20.22 -9.95 0.11
CA LYS A 95 -19.11 -10.77 -0.37
C LYS A 95 -18.11 -11.05 0.74
N TRP A 96 -17.78 -10.05 1.55
CA TRP A 96 -16.75 -10.17 2.58
C TRP A 96 -17.13 -11.15 3.68
N PHE A 97 -18.38 -11.07 4.17
CA PHE A 97 -18.89 -11.91 5.25
C PHE A 97 -19.62 -13.18 4.77
N ALA A 98 -19.53 -13.52 3.48
CA ALA A 98 -20.08 -14.77 2.95
C ALA A 98 -19.48 -15.99 3.66
N GLY A 99 -20.35 -16.94 4.02
CA GLY A 99 -20.03 -18.16 4.75
C GLY A 99 -20.20 -18.05 6.27
N THR A 100 -20.29 -16.83 6.82
CA THR A 100 -20.50 -16.64 8.27
C THR A 100 -21.93 -16.98 8.69
N GLU A 101 -22.89 -16.99 7.77
CA GLU A 101 -24.28 -17.43 7.98
C GLU A 101 -24.38 -18.90 8.43
N ASN A 102 -23.38 -19.73 8.13
CA ASN A 102 -23.32 -21.12 8.61
C ASN A 102 -23.17 -21.22 10.14
N PHE A 103 -22.85 -20.12 10.81
CA PHE A 103 -22.69 -20.01 12.26
C PHE A 103 -23.79 -19.13 12.89
N ALA A 104 -24.93 -18.98 12.22
CA ALA A 104 -26.09 -18.27 12.77
C ALA A 104 -26.44 -18.78 14.18
N GLY A 105 -26.78 -17.86 15.08
CA GLY A 105 -27.04 -18.12 16.49
C GLY A 105 -25.81 -18.07 17.40
N THR A 106 -24.59 -18.10 16.84
CA THR A 106 -23.34 -17.94 17.61
C THR A 106 -23.29 -16.56 18.26
N GLU A 107 -22.94 -16.52 19.55
CA GLU A 107 -22.72 -15.28 20.26
C GLU A 107 -21.34 -14.72 19.92
N ILE A 108 -21.29 -13.41 19.69
CA ILE A 108 -20.05 -12.66 19.58
C ILE A 108 -20.09 -11.50 20.56
N SER A 109 -19.10 -11.46 21.44
CA SER A 109 -18.91 -10.33 22.35
C SER A 109 -17.83 -9.40 21.79
N LEU A 110 -18.14 -8.12 21.68
CA LEU A 110 -17.28 -7.09 21.10
C LEU A 110 -16.78 -6.18 22.23
N GLN A 111 -15.46 -6.04 22.37
CA GLN A 111 -14.86 -5.01 23.20
C GLN A 111 -14.09 -4.03 22.33
N VAL A 112 -14.28 -2.75 22.57
CA VAL A 112 -13.73 -1.67 21.75
C VAL A 112 -12.86 -0.78 22.63
N VAL A 113 -11.76 -0.28 22.07
CA VAL A 113 -11.02 0.84 22.66
C VAL A 113 -11.90 2.11 22.68
N ALA A 114 -11.64 3.04 23.60
CA ALA A 114 -12.34 4.32 23.66
C ALA A 114 -11.94 5.27 22.52
N ASP A 115 -12.21 4.86 21.29
CA ASP A 115 -11.97 5.60 20.05
C ASP A 115 -13.24 5.59 19.18
N ALA A 116 -13.61 6.76 18.64
CA ALA A 116 -14.85 6.92 17.90
C ALA A 116 -14.85 6.13 16.57
N GLU A 117 -13.69 6.02 15.91
CA GLU A 117 -13.56 5.27 14.67
C GLU A 117 -13.63 3.77 14.91
N ALA A 118 -12.94 3.27 15.94
CA ALA A 118 -13.02 1.88 16.38
C ALA A 118 -14.46 1.50 16.76
N GLN A 119 -15.19 2.40 17.44
CA GLN A 119 -16.60 2.18 17.79
C GLN A 119 -17.50 2.11 16.55
N ASN A 120 -17.29 3.00 15.57
CA ASN A 120 -18.03 2.97 14.31
C ASN A 120 -17.77 1.68 13.54
N LEU A 121 -16.51 1.25 13.44
CA LEU A 121 -16.14 -0.01 12.81
C LEU A 121 -16.78 -1.21 13.54
N ALA A 122 -16.77 -1.22 14.88
CA ALA A 122 -17.38 -2.28 15.65
C ALA A 122 -18.90 -2.35 15.47
N ASN A 123 -19.56 -1.18 15.37
CA ASN A 123 -21.00 -1.10 15.05
C ASN A 123 -21.30 -1.66 13.66
N GLU A 124 -20.46 -1.33 12.68
CA GLU A 124 -20.56 -1.87 11.34
C GLU A 124 -20.39 -3.41 11.35
N ILE A 125 -19.31 -3.94 11.93
CA ILE A 125 -19.10 -5.39 12.03
C ILE A 125 -20.30 -6.05 12.73
N ALA A 126 -20.78 -5.48 13.84
CA ALA A 126 -21.93 -6.00 14.57
C ALA A 126 -23.19 -6.03 13.71
N PHE A 127 -23.44 -5.01 12.88
CA PHE A 127 -24.59 -4.98 11.97
C PHE A 127 -24.46 -6.04 10.87
N ALA A 128 -23.29 -6.16 10.24
CA ALA A 128 -23.03 -7.16 9.21
C ALA A 128 -23.22 -8.60 9.73
N LEU A 129 -22.80 -8.87 10.97
CA LEU A 129 -22.97 -10.17 11.62
C LEU A 129 -24.42 -10.44 12.04
N ARG A 130 -25.14 -9.44 12.59
CA ARG A 130 -26.57 -9.57 12.91
C ARG A 130 -27.40 -9.91 11.68
N ALA A 131 -27.10 -9.29 10.53
CA ALA A 131 -27.76 -9.58 9.26
C ALA A 131 -27.59 -11.06 8.82
N ARG A 132 -26.60 -11.77 9.37
CA ARG A 132 -26.31 -13.19 9.12
C ARG A 132 -26.68 -14.09 10.30
N GLY A 133 -27.52 -13.59 11.21
CA GLY A 133 -28.07 -14.34 12.32
C GLY A 133 -27.16 -14.50 13.55
N TRP A 134 -26.02 -13.80 13.61
CA TRP A 134 -25.17 -13.83 14.81
C TRP A 134 -25.78 -12.99 15.94
N LYS A 135 -25.53 -13.39 17.19
CA LYS A 135 -25.96 -12.66 18.38
C LYS A 135 -24.81 -11.77 18.85
N THR A 136 -24.87 -10.48 18.52
CA THR A 136 -23.76 -9.55 18.83
C THR A 136 -24.05 -8.75 20.10
N ARG A 137 -23.08 -8.70 21.00
CA ARG A 137 -23.15 -7.98 22.28
C ARG A 137 -21.91 -7.13 22.47
N PHE A 138 -22.06 -5.86 22.83
CA PHE A 138 -20.94 -5.05 23.29
C PHE A 138 -20.69 -5.32 24.77
N ILE A 139 -19.44 -5.52 25.13
CA ILE A 139 -19.01 -5.81 26.51
C ILE A 139 -17.95 -4.80 26.94
N ASP A 140 -17.79 -4.66 28.25
CA ASP A 140 -16.87 -3.73 28.88
C ASP A 140 -15.70 -4.45 29.59
N GLU A 141 -14.79 -3.66 30.14
CA GLU A 141 -13.63 -4.15 30.89
C GLU A 141 -14.03 -4.96 32.14
N LYS A 142 -15.23 -4.73 32.69
CA LYS A 142 -15.73 -5.48 33.84
C LYS A 142 -16.04 -6.93 33.47
N THR A 143 -16.53 -7.13 32.25
CA THR A 143 -16.88 -8.46 31.75
C THR A 143 -15.62 -9.25 31.38
N THR A 144 -14.64 -8.60 30.75
CA THR A 144 -13.43 -9.26 30.21
C THR A 144 -12.23 -9.24 31.12
N ASN A 145 -12.31 -8.48 32.22
CA ASN A 145 -11.19 -8.18 33.10
C ASN A 145 -9.93 -7.73 32.32
N PHE A 146 -10.15 -7.11 31.16
CA PHE A 146 -9.14 -6.67 30.23
C PHE A 146 -9.37 -5.21 29.89
N LEU A 147 -8.35 -4.39 30.13
CA LEU A 147 -8.44 -2.95 29.90
C LEU A 147 -8.56 -2.70 28.39
N SER A 148 -9.55 -1.90 27.99
CA SER A 148 -9.76 -1.49 26.61
C SER A 148 -8.54 -0.75 26.05
N ALA A 149 -7.79 -0.04 26.90
CA ALA A 149 -6.52 0.62 26.54
C ALA A 149 -5.37 -0.37 26.21
N ARG A 150 -5.51 -1.66 26.53
CA ARG A 150 -4.55 -2.72 26.16
C ARG A 150 -4.92 -3.46 24.89
N ILE A 151 -6.09 -3.16 24.30
CA ILE A 151 -6.45 -3.69 22.99
C ILE A 151 -5.45 -3.14 21.97
N MET A 152 -4.79 -4.02 21.24
CA MET A 152 -3.87 -3.62 20.18
C MET A 152 -4.62 -2.98 19.01
N ASP A 153 -3.91 -2.18 18.24
CA ASP A 153 -4.45 -1.62 17.00
C ASP A 153 -4.95 -2.71 16.04
N GLY A 154 -5.99 -2.39 15.27
CA GLY A 154 -6.61 -3.30 14.32
C GLY A 154 -7.78 -4.08 14.91
N VAL A 155 -7.96 -5.31 14.44
CA VAL A 155 -9.06 -6.19 14.86
C VAL A 155 -8.48 -7.56 15.21
N GLN A 156 -8.89 -8.10 16.35
CA GLN A 156 -8.42 -9.40 16.83
C GLN A 156 -9.62 -10.29 17.15
N VAL A 157 -9.56 -11.54 16.67
CA VAL A 157 -10.62 -12.53 16.87
C VAL A 157 -10.09 -13.62 17.79
N SER A 158 -10.86 -13.99 18.78
CA SER A 158 -10.51 -15.08 19.68
C SER A 158 -11.72 -15.87 20.14
N TYR A 159 -11.48 -17.05 20.69
CA TYR A 159 -12.52 -17.96 21.15
C TYR A 159 -12.03 -18.75 22.35
N PRO A 160 -12.90 -19.14 23.28
CA PRO A 160 -12.48 -19.86 24.48
C PRO A 160 -12.06 -21.28 24.10
N ILE A 161 -10.86 -21.68 24.53
CA ILE A 161 -10.41 -23.06 24.41
C ILE A 161 -11.01 -23.87 25.54
N GLY A 162 -11.66 -24.98 25.17
CA GLY A 162 -12.13 -25.95 26.15
C GLY A 162 -10.98 -26.76 26.74
N LYS A 163 -11.35 -27.71 27.60
CA LYS A 163 -10.42 -28.72 28.09
C LYS A 163 -10.01 -29.64 26.94
N THR A 164 -8.80 -30.21 27.05
CA THR A 164 -8.33 -31.22 26.10
C THR A 164 -9.36 -32.35 26.02
N TRP A 165 -9.64 -32.80 24.80
CA TRP A 165 -10.55 -33.93 24.56
C TRP A 165 -10.18 -35.12 25.45
N THR A 166 -11.16 -35.67 26.14
CA THR A 166 -11.06 -37.00 26.72
C THR A 166 -12.27 -37.82 26.27
N PRO A 167 -12.18 -39.16 26.25
CA PRO A 167 -13.31 -40.02 25.91
C PRO A 167 -14.59 -39.71 26.71
N ASP A 168 -14.42 -39.21 27.95
CA ASP A 168 -15.51 -38.91 28.88
C ASP A 168 -16.00 -37.45 28.81
N THR A 169 -15.26 -36.54 28.15
CA THR A 169 -15.68 -35.15 27.93
C THR A 169 -15.63 -34.83 26.44
N GLN A 170 -16.80 -34.93 25.80
CA GLN A 170 -16.97 -34.55 24.41
C GLN A 170 -16.56 -33.08 24.22
N ASN A 171 -15.83 -32.80 23.14
CA ASN A 171 -15.12 -31.54 22.87
C ASN A 171 -16.03 -30.32 22.62
N GLU A 172 -17.28 -30.38 23.03
CA GLU A 172 -18.31 -29.41 22.69
C GLU A 172 -18.46 -28.40 23.83
N PRO A 173 -18.65 -27.10 23.54
CA PRO A 173 -18.92 -26.48 22.23
C PRO A 173 -17.72 -25.78 21.55
N TRP A 174 -16.51 -25.80 22.12
CA TRP A 174 -15.43 -24.89 21.70
C TRP A 174 -14.93 -25.07 20.26
N PHE A 175 -15.06 -26.27 19.67
CA PHE A 175 -14.70 -26.50 18.26
C PHE A 175 -15.59 -25.72 17.28
N ILE A 176 -16.88 -25.51 17.61
CA ILE A 176 -17.79 -24.69 16.80
C ILE A 176 -17.35 -23.24 16.87
N TRP A 177 -17.01 -22.76 18.07
CA TRP A 177 -16.52 -21.40 18.27
C TRP A 177 -15.18 -21.17 17.55
N ALA A 178 -14.29 -22.15 17.54
CA ALA A 178 -13.04 -22.08 16.77
C ALA A 178 -13.31 -21.94 15.26
N LYS A 179 -14.24 -22.72 14.69
CA LYS A 179 -14.63 -22.62 13.28
C LYS A 179 -15.30 -21.28 12.96
N ALA A 180 -16.20 -20.83 13.83
CA ALA A 180 -16.88 -19.55 13.70
C ALA A 180 -15.89 -18.38 13.75
N ALA A 181 -14.94 -18.40 14.70
CA ALA A 181 -13.89 -17.42 14.85
C ALA A 181 -12.96 -17.37 13.62
N ASN A 182 -12.54 -18.52 13.09
CA ASN A 182 -11.75 -18.58 11.86
C ASN A 182 -12.51 -18.06 10.63
N SER A 183 -13.81 -18.38 10.52
CA SER A 183 -14.66 -17.85 9.46
C SER A 183 -14.78 -16.33 9.54
N LEU A 184 -14.98 -15.79 10.75
CA LEU A 184 -15.00 -14.35 10.99
C LEU A 184 -13.65 -13.70 10.67
N ALA A 185 -12.54 -14.27 11.12
CA ALA A 185 -11.20 -13.76 10.87
C ALA A 185 -10.90 -13.69 9.35
N THR A 186 -11.34 -14.71 8.60
CA THR A 186 -11.28 -14.73 7.13
C THR A 186 -12.12 -13.60 6.52
N ALA A 187 -13.36 -13.40 7.01
CA ALA A 187 -14.23 -12.34 6.52
C ALA A 187 -13.64 -10.94 6.76
N LEU A 188 -13.10 -10.70 7.95
CA LEU A 188 -12.44 -9.43 8.30
C LEU A 188 -11.17 -9.19 7.47
N THR A 189 -10.43 -10.26 7.14
CA THR A 189 -9.29 -10.21 6.23
C THR A 189 -9.71 -9.81 4.82
N ARG A 190 -10.79 -10.41 4.29
CA ARG A 190 -11.36 -10.05 2.97
C ARG A 190 -11.87 -8.60 2.93
N ALA A 191 -12.37 -8.09 4.05
CA ALA A 191 -12.75 -6.69 4.22
C ALA A 191 -11.53 -5.74 4.37
N ASN A 192 -10.30 -6.27 4.29
CA ASN A 192 -9.05 -5.52 4.42
C ASN A 192 -8.96 -4.74 5.75
N LEU A 193 -9.50 -5.31 6.83
CA LEU A 193 -9.45 -4.71 8.18
C LEU A 193 -8.18 -5.06 8.96
N ALA A 194 -7.32 -5.86 8.35
CA ALA A 194 -6.06 -6.28 8.95
C ALA A 194 -4.99 -5.17 8.87
N PRO A 195 -4.12 -5.06 9.88
CA PRO A 195 -2.95 -4.19 9.80
C PRO A 195 -2.02 -4.60 8.66
N GLY A 196 -1.58 -3.63 7.84
CA GLY A 196 -0.49 -3.82 6.88
C GLY A 196 -0.69 -4.96 5.88
N GLY A 197 -1.93 -5.28 5.50
CA GLY A 197 -2.25 -6.35 4.55
C GLY A 197 -1.99 -7.77 5.08
N ARG A 198 -1.81 -7.94 6.39
CA ARG A 198 -1.67 -9.27 7.01
C ARG A 198 -3.01 -10.01 7.03
N GLU A 199 -3.00 -11.31 7.29
CA GLU A 199 -4.23 -12.03 7.58
C GLU A 199 -4.61 -11.87 9.06
N ILE A 200 -5.89 -11.65 9.34
CA ILE A 200 -6.42 -11.75 10.70
C ILE A 200 -6.56 -13.24 11.00
N SER A 201 -5.88 -13.68 12.06
CA SER A 201 -6.00 -15.05 12.58
C SER A 201 -6.90 -15.06 13.81
N ALA A 202 -7.61 -16.18 14.03
CA ALA A 202 -8.30 -16.43 15.28
C ALA A 202 -7.39 -17.18 16.26
N TYR A 203 -7.39 -16.80 17.53
CA TYR A 203 -6.61 -17.48 18.56
C TYR A 203 -7.46 -17.97 19.74
N GLY A 204 -7.00 -19.03 20.37
CA GLY A 204 -7.62 -19.59 21.55
C GLY A 204 -7.32 -18.78 22.82
N LEU A 205 -8.34 -18.49 23.63
CA LEU A 205 -8.23 -17.83 24.94
C LEU A 205 -8.66 -18.79 26.06
N ARG A 206 -8.04 -18.70 27.23
CA ARG A 206 -8.50 -19.45 28.41
C ARG A 206 -9.55 -18.61 29.15
N ASN A 207 -10.71 -19.21 29.45
CA ASN A 207 -11.76 -18.53 30.23
C ASN A 207 -11.40 -18.35 31.71
N GLU A 208 -10.42 -19.10 32.20
CA GLU A 208 -10.03 -19.10 33.61
C GLU A 208 -9.04 -17.97 33.91
N GLN A 209 -9.20 -17.36 35.09
CA GLN A 209 -8.26 -16.39 35.62
C GLN A 209 -6.87 -17.05 35.76
N GLN A 210 -5.86 -16.46 35.11
CA GLN A 210 -4.49 -16.90 35.27
C GLN A 210 -3.93 -16.46 36.64
N SER A 211 -2.98 -17.22 37.17
CA SER A 211 -2.43 -17.04 38.51
C SER A 211 -1.92 -15.62 38.81
N VAL A 212 -1.90 -15.30 40.11
CA VAL A 212 -1.53 -13.99 40.67
C VAL A 212 -0.19 -13.51 40.12
N GLY A 213 -0.22 -12.55 39.19
CA GLY A 213 0.97 -11.97 38.55
C GLY A 213 0.79 -11.63 37.07
N THR A 214 -0.15 -12.27 36.37
CA THR A 214 -0.47 -12.00 34.94
C THR A 214 -1.71 -11.14 34.74
N TYR A 215 -2.16 -10.43 35.78
CA TYR A 215 -3.34 -9.56 35.72
C TYR A 215 -3.27 -8.58 34.54
N GLY A 216 -4.28 -8.66 33.68
CA GLY A 216 -4.46 -7.81 32.49
C GLY A 216 -3.57 -8.16 31.29
N LEU A 217 -2.80 -9.25 31.31
CA LEU A 217 -2.03 -9.68 30.12
C LEU A 217 -2.88 -10.47 29.12
N SER A 218 -3.89 -11.18 29.60
CA SER A 218 -4.86 -11.91 28.78
C SER A 218 -6.27 -11.64 29.31
N PRO A 219 -7.29 -11.52 28.43
CA PRO A 219 -8.68 -11.45 28.88
C PRO A 219 -9.09 -12.74 29.57
N TYR A 220 -9.93 -12.62 30.60
CA TYR A 220 -10.68 -13.71 31.20
C TYR A 220 -12.09 -13.23 31.56
N PHE A 221 -13.09 -14.09 31.41
CA PHE A 221 -14.48 -13.66 31.38
C PHE A 221 -15.23 -14.08 32.64
N ASP A 222 -15.98 -13.14 33.22
CA ASP A 222 -16.92 -13.41 34.32
C ASP A 222 -18.28 -12.75 34.00
N PRO A 223 -19.31 -13.50 33.60
CA PRO A 223 -19.34 -14.97 33.47
C PRO A 223 -18.47 -15.48 32.30
N PRO A 224 -18.13 -16.79 32.26
CA PRO A 224 -17.33 -17.37 31.18
C PRO A 224 -17.89 -17.04 29.79
N LEU A 225 -16.99 -16.78 28.83
CA LEU A 225 -17.37 -16.51 27.45
C LEU A 225 -18.00 -17.75 26.80
N GLU A 226 -19.16 -17.57 26.18
CA GLU A 226 -19.88 -18.61 25.43
C GLU A 226 -19.98 -18.23 23.93
N GLY A 227 -18.85 -18.14 23.24
CA GLY A 227 -18.87 -17.77 21.82
C GLY A 227 -17.55 -17.22 21.30
N VAL A 228 -17.63 -16.28 20.38
CA VAL A 228 -16.47 -15.58 19.80
C VAL A 228 -16.26 -14.25 20.53
N TYR A 229 -15.01 -13.87 20.73
CA TYR A 229 -14.63 -12.57 21.26
C TYR A 229 -13.89 -11.76 20.19
N LEU A 230 -14.35 -10.54 19.97
CA LEU A 230 -13.78 -9.61 19.02
C LEU A 230 -13.26 -8.38 19.75
N GLN A 231 -11.97 -8.13 19.63
CA GLN A 231 -11.37 -6.87 20.06
C GLN A 231 -11.24 -5.94 18.86
N VAL A 232 -11.72 -4.71 19.02
CA VAL A 232 -11.61 -3.67 18.00
C VAL A 232 -10.80 -2.52 18.58
N GLY A 233 -9.54 -2.44 18.15
CA GLY A 233 -8.60 -1.41 18.53
C GLY A 233 -8.61 -0.21 17.60
N ALA A 234 -7.74 0.74 17.93
CA ALA A 234 -7.52 1.91 17.11
C ALA A 234 -6.94 1.51 15.75
N ARG A 235 -6.86 2.48 14.84
CA ARG A 235 -6.26 2.23 13.52
C ARG A 235 -4.76 1.99 13.65
N PRO A 236 -4.21 0.94 13.02
CA PRO A 236 -2.76 0.67 13.03
C PRO A 236 -1.99 1.59 12.08
N VAL A 237 -2.07 2.91 12.29
CA VAL A 237 -1.53 3.94 11.37
C VAL A 237 -0.05 3.72 11.09
N ALA A 238 0.74 3.44 12.13
CA ALA A 238 2.18 3.21 11.99
C ALA A 238 2.47 2.00 11.08
N GLU A 239 1.81 0.86 11.32
CA GLU A 239 2.00 -0.34 10.50
C GLU A 239 1.51 -0.14 9.07
N THR A 240 0.40 0.59 8.86
CA THR A 240 -0.09 0.91 7.52
C THR A 240 0.89 1.82 6.77
N ILE A 241 1.46 2.84 7.43
CA ILE A 241 2.47 3.72 6.84
C ILE A 241 3.73 2.94 6.48
N GLU A 242 4.22 2.07 7.37
CA GLU A 242 5.37 1.22 7.07
C GLU A 242 5.11 0.28 5.90
N TRP A 243 3.92 -0.30 5.82
CA TRP A 243 3.52 -1.16 4.70
C TRP A 243 3.50 -0.38 3.37
N ILE A 244 2.99 0.85 3.38
CA ILE A 244 3.02 1.74 2.20
C ILE A 244 4.48 2.04 1.81
N LYS A 245 5.31 2.43 2.79
CA LYS A 245 6.74 2.75 2.56
C LYS A 245 7.55 1.57 2.03
N ARG A 246 7.16 0.34 2.38
CA ARG A 246 7.80 -0.89 1.86
C ARG A 246 7.47 -1.18 0.39
N GLY A 247 6.64 -0.36 -0.25
CA GLY A 247 6.14 -0.58 -1.59
C GLY A 247 4.87 -1.41 -1.53
N ARG A 248 3.72 -0.77 -1.80
CA ARG A 248 2.45 -1.48 -1.96
C ARG A 248 2.64 -2.53 -3.06
N PRO A 249 2.31 -3.82 -2.81
CA PRO A 249 2.28 -4.79 -3.88
C PRO A 249 1.38 -4.28 -5.00
N ASP A 250 1.81 -4.37 -6.25
CA ASP A 250 0.95 -4.08 -7.39
C ASP A 250 -0.27 -5.04 -7.40
N SER A 251 -1.19 -4.86 -8.35
CA SER A 251 -2.35 -5.76 -8.48
C SER A 251 -1.98 -7.24 -8.71
N LEU A 252 -0.71 -7.55 -8.96
CA LEU A 252 -0.15 -8.88 -9.15
C LEU A 252 0.66 -9.36 -7.94
N GLY A 253 0.77 -8.56 -6.88
CA GLY A 253 1.51 -8.90 -5.66
C GLY A 253 3.00 -8.53 -5.69
N ASN A 254 3.49 -7.81 -6.71
CA ASN A 254 4.90 -7.44 -6.80
C ASN A 254 5.20 -6.18 -6.00
N ILE A 255 6.24 -6.22 -5.16
CA ILE A 255 6.69 -5.06 -4.37
C ILE A 255 7.76 -4.29 -5.18
N PRO A 256 7.52 -3.01 -5.54
CA PRO A 256 8.51 -2.22 -6.26
C PRO A 256 9.83 -2.10 -5.47
N GLY A 257 10.94 -2.55 -6.05
CA GLY A 257 12.28 -2.45 -5.43
C GLY A 257 12.78 -3.73 -4.74
N LEU A 258 11.92 -4.72 -4.50
CA LEU A 258 12.34 -6.10 -4.26
C LEU A 258 12.51 -6.78 -5.62
N LEU A 259 13.58 -6.42 -6.33
CA LEU A 259 14.10 -7.28 -7.38
C LEU A 259 14.36 -8.63 -6.73
N SER A 260 13.56 -9.63 -7.12
CA SER A 260 13.84 -11.04 -6.86
C SER A 260 15.30 -11.27 -7.22
N LYS A 261 16.19 -11.39 -6.23
CA LYS A 261 17.49 -12.00 -6.49
C LYS A 261 17.16 -13.34 -7.14
N PRO A 262 17.66 -13.63 -8.36
CA PRO A 262 17.44 -14.93 -8.95
C PRO A 262 17.92 -15.99 -7.95
N PRO A 263 17.18 -17.10 -7.79
CA PRO A 263 17.62 -18.19 -6.94
C PRO A 263 19.01 -18.66 -7.40
N PRO A 264 19.87 -19.10 -6.46
CA PRO A 264 21.22 -19.58 -6.78
C PRO A 264 21.19 -20.77 -7.74
#